data_AF-A0A8D8KCV7-F1
#
_entry.id   AF-A0A8D8KCV7-F1
#
_cell.length_a   1.000
_cell.length_b   1.000
_cell.length_c   1.000
_cell.angle_alpha   90.00
_cell.angle_beta   90.00
_cell.angle_gamma   90.00
#
_symmetry.space_group_name_H-M   'P 1'
#
loop_
_entity.id
_entity.type
_entity.pdbx_description
1 polymer ?
#
loop_
_entity_poly.entity_id
_entity_poly.type
_entity_poly.pdbx_seq_one_letter_code
_entity_poly.pdbx_strand_id
1 'polypeptide(L)'
;NISYVEYCRIFFKLLENSSEKTLKIIVIIVLFVIDTLIDNNLYQGKELGTTMSTSDTIEDGEVQELLKTTGTDLRQYSAQIEKEFKEVENRSIEDYIAQSQNIANLHNQIGTTSNILERMEAGLMEIQSALNNISTEITTLQKKSVSMSVQLTNRQSIRAQLSQFIEDMAVPEEMIQTIMEVPVTEKEFLTHLMELNHKLNLMKELNFKESKSSQDISEVLFKLKIKAMSKLRVYCMEQIYKFRK
;
A
#
# COMPACT_ATOMS: atom_id res chain seq x y z
N ASN A 1 34.17 -13.13 8.93
CA ASN A 1 34.44 -12.60 7.58
C ASN A 1 34.21 -13.68 6.55
N ILE A 2 32.95 -13.94 6.21
CA ILE A 2 32.61 -14.66 4.98
C ILE A 2 32.86 -13.64 3.87
N SER A 3 33.72 -13.97 2.90
CA SER A 3 34.06 -13.05 1.81
C SER A 3 32.79 -12.70 1.03
N TYR A 4 32.67 -11.45 0.57
CA TYR A 4 31.52 -10.94 -0.21
C TYR A 4 31.17 -11.89 -1.37
N VAL A 5 32.19 -12.52 -1.96
CA VAL A 5 32.10 -13.51 -3.03
C VAL A 5 31.28 -14.75 -2.63
N GLU A 6 31.38 -15.16 -1.37
CA GLU A 6 30.75 -16.37 -0.85
C GLU A 6 29.28 -16.13 -0.46
N TYR A 7 28.96 -14.90 -0.04
CA TYR A 7 27.58 -14.42 0.06
C TYR A 7 26.87 -14.41 -1.30
N CYS A 8 27.53 -13.86 -2.33
CA CYS A 8 27.00 -13.87 -3.70
C CYS A 8 26.79 -15.30 -4.23
N ARG A 9 27.65 -16.25 -3.87
CA ARG A 9 27.57 -17.65 -4.33
C ARG A 9 26.40 -18.41 -3.69
N ILE A 10 26.16 -18.22 -2.40
CA ILE A 10 25.00 -18.80 -1.68
C ILE A 10 23.69 -18.18 -2.22
N PHE A 11 23.71 -16.88 -2.50
CA PHE A 11 22.55 -16.15 -3.02
C PHE A 11 22.18 -16.55 -4.46
N PHE A 12 23.18 -16.78 -5.34
CA PHE A 12 22.95 -17.29 -6.71
C PHE A 12 22.31 -18.68 -6.70
N LYS A 13 22.68 -19.53 -5.73
CA LYS A 13 22.16 -20.90 -5.59
C LYS A 13 20.72 -20.96 -5.07
N LEU A 14 20.29 -19.94 -4.32
CA LEU A 14 18.88 -19.73 -3.93
C LEU A 14 18.02 -19.22 -5.10
N LEU A 15 18.63 -18.53 -6.06
CA LEU A 15 17.98 -17.96 -7.24
C LEU A 15 17.65 -19.02 -8.31
N GLU A 16 18.48 -20.05 -8.43
CA GLU A 16 18.33 -21.14 -9.40
C GLU A 16 17.22 -22.15 -9.01
N ASN A 17 16.82 -22.17 -7.73
CA ASN A 17 15.91 -23.17 -7.18
C ASN A 17 14.46 -22.65 -6.96
N SER A 18 14.14 -21.43 -7.39
CA SER A 18 12.83 -20.80 -7.14
C SER A 18 12.02 -20.56 -8.43
N SER A 19 10.85 -21.21 -8.50
CA SER A 19 9.91 -21.19 -9.62
C SER A 19 9.00 -19.93 -9.64
N GLU A 20 8.99 -19.14 -8.58
CA GLU A 20 8.03 -18.05 -8.40
C GLU A 20 8.54 -16.71 -8.98
N LYS A 21 7.80 -16.18 -9.97
CA LYS A 21 8.11 -14.90 -10.65
C LYS A 21 8.26 -13.71 -9.69
N THR A 22 7.60 -13.75 -8.53
CA THR A 22 7.63 -12.71 -7.50
C THR A 22 8.99 -12.59 -6.81
N LEU A 23 9.66 -13.73 -6.54
CA LEU A 23 11.00 -13.71 -5.93
C LEU A 23 12.04 -13.10 -6.86
N LYS A 24 11.93 -13.34 -8.17
CA LYS A 24 12.87 -12.79 -9.17
C LYS A 24 12.80 -11.27 -9.25
N ILE A 25 11.60 -10.69 -9.13
CA ILE A 25 11.39 -9.24 -9.14
C ILE A 25 12.01 -8.59 -7.90
N ILE A 26 11.78 -9.18 -6.71
CA ILE A 26 12.35 -8.67 -5.45
C ILE A 26 13.88 -8.67 -5.51
N VAL A 27 14.48 -9.71 -6.10
CA VAL A 27 15.94 -9.80 -6.21
C VAL A 27 16.52 -8.79 -7.20
N ILE A 28 15.85 -8.52 -8.32
CA ILE A 28 16.28 -7.47 -9.27
C ILE A 28 16.27 -6.10 -8.61
N ILE A 29 15.26 -5.81 -7.79
CA ILE A 29 15.16 -4.55 -7.04
C ILE A 29 16.31 -4.43 -6.02
N VAL A 30 16.62 -5.52 -5.31
CA VAL A 30 17.72 -5.53 -4.33
C VAL A 30 19.09 -5.35 -5.00
N LEU A 31 19.33 -6.00 -6.15
CA LEU A 31 20.56 -5.82 -6.92
C LEU A 31 20.71 -4.37 -7.42
N PHE A 32 19.64 -3.78 -7.95
CA PHE A 32 19.65 -2.39 -8.41
C PHE A 32 19.97 -1.40 -7.28
N VAL A 33 19.42 -1.62 -6.09
CA VAL A 33 19.68 -0.78 -4.92
C VAL A 33 21.13 -0.92 -4.43
N ILE A 34 21.69 -2.14 -4.46
CA ILE A 34 23.07 -2.38 -4.04
C ILE A 34 24.05 -1.75 -5.03
N ASP A 35 23.85 -1.90 -6.33
CA ASP A 35 24.70 -1.27 -7.36
C ASP A 35 24.67 0.26 -7.22
N THR A 36 23.47 0.83 -7.00
CA THR A 36 23.30 2.28 -6.78
C THR A 36 24.00 2.76 -5.50
N LEU A 37 24.04 1.95 -4.43
CA LEU A 37 24.71 2.29 -3.17
C LEU A 37 26.24 2.15 -3.23
N ILE A 38 26.75 1.24 -4.05
CA ILE A 38 28.18 1.06 -4.27
C ILE A 38 28.72 2.20 -5.15
N ASP A 39 27.99 2.58 -6.20
CA ASP A 39 28.36 3.72 -7.04
C ASP A 39 28.37 5.03 -6.25
N ASN A 40 27.36 5.27 -5.39
CA ASN A 40 27.31 6.48 -4.55
C ASN A 40 28.44 6.55 -3.49
N ASN A 41 28.93 5.41 -2.99
CA ASN A 41 30.07 5.39 -2.06
C ASN A 41 31.45 5.55 -2.74
N LEU A 42 31.54 5.34 -4.05
CA LEU A 42 32.79 5.54 -4.81
C LEU A 42 33.04 7.01 -5.19
N TYR A 43 32.00 7.86 -5.19
CA TYR A 43 32.09 9.25 -5.64
C TYR A 43 32.47 10.29 -4.55
N GLN A 44 32.55 9.92 -3.26
CA GLN A 44 32.96 10.86 -2.20
C GLN A 44 34.46 10.87 -1.86
N GLY A 45 35.31 10.20 -2.66
CA GLY A 45 36.72 9.99 -2.32
C GLY A 45 37.76 10.86 -3.03
N LYS A 46 37.40 11.87 -3.85
CA LYS A 46 38.42 12.52 -4.71
C LYS A 46 38.20 14.00 -5.01
N GLU A 47 38.56 14.84 -4.04
CA GLU A 47 39.01 16.23 -4.20
C GLU A 47 40.02 16.48 -3.05
N LEU A 48 41.12 17.22 -3.13
CA LEU A 48 41.70 18.13 -4.10
C LEU A 48 43.18 18.24 -3.70
N GLY A 49 44.13 18.10 -4.63
CA GLY A 49 45.56 18.15 -4.34
C GLY A 49 46.33 18.67 -5.53
N THR A 50 45.99 19.87 -5.98
CA THR A 50 46.72 20.57 -7.04
C THR A 50 47.22 21.90 -6.50
N THR A 51 48.52 21.95 -6.18
CA THR A 51 49.34 23.16 -6.21
C THR A 51 50.56 22.78 -7.06
N MET A 52 50.46 23.03 -8.37
CA MET A 52 51.01 24.22 -9.03
C MET A 52 52.53 24.25 -8.91
N SER A 53 53.18 23.44 -9.75
CA SER A 53 54.59 23.61 -10.11
C SER A 53 54.68 24.85 -10.99
N THR A 54 55.16 25.96 -10.43
CA THR A 54 55.72 27.04 -11.24
C THR A 54 57.11 26.62 -11.67
N SER A 55 57.21 26.15 -12.91
CA SER A 55 58.44 26.20 -13.68
C SER A 55 58.81 27.66 -13.88
N ASP A 56 59.98 28.07 -13.42
CA ASP A 56 60.71 29.25 -13.93
C ASP A 56 62.21 28.97 -13.78
N THR A 57 62.72 28.07 -14.62
CA THR A 57 64.09 28.17 -15.13
C THR A 57 64.08 29.27 -16.17
N ILE A 58 64.27 30.52 -15.75
CA ILE A 58 64.63 31.58 -16.68
C ILE A 58 66.09 31.33 -17.07
N GLU A 59 66.28 31.18 -18.38
CA GLU A 59 67.52 30.79 -19.03
C GLU A 59 68.62 31.84 -18.78
N ASP A 60 69.71 31.42 -18.14
CA ASP A 60 70.94 32.19 -17.87
C ASP A 60 71.63 32.74 -19.15
N GLY A 61 71.15 32.31 -20.33
CA GLY A 61 71.68 32.68 -21.65
C GLY A 61 71.27 34.07 -22.13
N GLU A 62 70.02 34.50 -21.91
CA GLU A 62 69.57 35.84 -22.31
C GLU A 62 70.19 36.93 -21.44
N VAL A 63 70.40 36.62 -20.15
CA VAL A 63 71.05 37.53 -19.21
C VAL A 63 72.50 37.79 -19.64
N GLN A 64 73.24 36.77 -20.09
CA GLN A 64 74.63 36.95 -20.54
C GLN A 64 74.79 37.78 -21.81
N GLU A 65 73.82 37.75 -22.72
CA GLU A 65 73.90 38.46 -24.00
C GLU A 65 73.54 39.96 -23.86
N LEU A 66 72.63 40.29 -22.94
CA LEU A 66 72.27 41.67 -22.60
C LEU A 66 73.38 42.41 -21.83
N LEU A 67 74.14 41.68 -21.02
CA LEU A 67 75.26 42.22 -20.23
C LEU A 67 76.47 42.68 -21.07
N LYS A 68 76.63 42.14 -22.28
CA LYS A 68 77.74 42.47 -23.18
C LYS A 68 77.44 43.65 -24.10
N THR A 69 76.18 43.86 -24.45
CA THR A 69 75.76 44.83 -25.47
C THR A 69 75.36 46.18 -24.88
N THR A 70 74.87 46.19 -23.64
CA THR A 70 74.45 47.41 -22.96
C THR A 70 75.28 47.53 -21.70
N GLY A 71 76.29 48.40 -21.70
CA GLY A 71 77.18 48.67 -20.56
C GLY A 71 76.48 49.36 -19.38
N THR A 72 75.28 48.92 -19.05
CA THR A 72 74.44 49.37 -17.94
C THR A 72 74.67 48.48 -16.74
N ASP A 73 75.04 49.11 -15.63
CA ASP A 73 75.31 48.47 -14.34
C ASP A 73 74.15 47.56 -13.91
N LEU A 74 74.41 46.25 -13.71
CA LEU A 74 73.41 45.25 -13.32
C LEU A 74 72.61 45.71 -12.11
N ARG A 75 73.23 46.44 -11.18
CA ARG A 75 72.55 46.91 -9.97
C ARG A 75 71.48 47.94 -10.28
N GLN A 76 71.67 48.76 -11.31
CA GLN A 76 70.67 49.73 -11.77
C GLN A 76 69.52 49.03 -12.50
N TYR A 77 69.83 48.00 -13.29
CA TYR A 77 68.81 47.20 -13.97
C TYR A 77 67.96 46.36 -12.98
N SER A 78 68.59 45.71 -11.99
CA SER A 78 67.87 45.03 -10.90
C SER A 78 67.02 46.00 -10.08
N ALA A 79 67.52 47.21 -9.79
CA ALA A 79 66.74 48.23 -9.09
C ALA A 79 65.53 48.74 -9.92
N GLN A 80 65.67 48.83 -11.25
CA GLN A 80 64.58 49.19 -12.15
C GLN A 80 63.55 48.06 -12.25
N ILE A 81 63.99 46.80 -12.38
CA ILE A 81 63.10 45.62 -12.37
C ILE A 81 62.35 45.54 -11.05
N GLU A 82 63.01 45.72 -9.91
CA GLU A 82 62.37 45.68 -8.59
C GLU A 82 61.27 46.77 -8.48
N LYS A 83 61.52 47.95 -9.05
CA LYS A 83 60.55 49.04 -9.10
C LYS A 83 59.35 48.69 -9.99
N GLU A 84 59.59 48.14 -11.18
CA GLU A 84 58.53 47.70 -12.10
C GLU A 84 57.73 46.54 -11.51
N PHE A 85 58.38 45.58 -10.86
CA PHE A 85 57.73 44.47 -10.17
C PHE A 85 56.81 44.97 -9.06
N LYS A 86 57.28 45.94 -8.26
CA LYS A 86 56.48 46.56 -7.21
C LYS A 86 55.31 47.39 -7.75
N GLU A 87 55.47 48.01 -8.91
CA GLU A 87 54.39 48.73 -9.60
C GLU A 87 53.33 47.76 -10.14
N VAL A 88 53.75 46.64 -10.72
CA VAL A 88 52.86 45.57 -11.20
C VAL A 88 52.16 44.87 -10.03
N GLU A 89 52.86 44.63 -8.93
CA GLU A 89 52.30 44.05 -7.70
C GLU A 89 51.21 44.96 -7.13
N ASN A 90 51.49 46.27 -7.00
CA ASN A 90 50.50 47.24 -6.55
C ASN A 90 49.29 47.31 -7.47
N ARG A 91 49.49 47.30 -8.80
CA ARG A 91 48.38 47.26 -9.78
C ARG A 91 47.55 45.98 -9.64
N SER A 92 48.20 44.84 -9.43
CA SER A 92 47.51 43.56 -9.23
C SER A 92 46.71 43.53 -7.94
N ILE A 93 47.21 44.14 -6.86
CA ILE A 93 46.48 44.32 -5.61
C ILE A 93 45.26 45.22 -5.82
N GLU A 94 45.41 46.34 -6.54
CA GLU A 94 44.30 47.23 -6.88
C GLU A 94 43.22 46.52 -7.70
N ASP A 95 43.60 45.72 -8.70
CA ASP A 95 42.68 44.90 -9.50
C ASP A 95 41.97 43.85 -8.65
N TYR A 96 42.68 43.21 -7.71
CA TYR A 96 42.10 42.23 -6.81
C TYR A 96 41.09 42.86 -5.85
N ILE A 97 41.40 44.05 -5.31
CA ILE A 97 40.48 44.82 -4.47
C ILE A 97 39.24 45.25 -5.27
N ALA A 98 39.42 45.70 -6.52
CA ALA A 98 38.32 46.09 -7.39
C ALA A 98 37.40 44.90 -7.74
N GLN A 99 37.98 43.71 -7.99
CA GLN A 99 37.20 42.50 -8.26
C GLN A 99 36.57 41.88 -7.01
N SER A 100 37.14 42.09 -5.82
CA SER A 100 36.62 41.58 -4.55
C SER A 100 35.15 41.97 -4.31
N GLN A 101 34.78 43.20 -4.65
CA GLN A 101 33.39 43.66 -4.51
C GLN A 101 32.43 42.90 -5.45
N ASN A 102 32.86 42.58 -6.67
CA ASN A 102 32.06 41.79 -7.61
C ASN A 102 31.91 40.34 -7.13
N ILE A 103 32.97 39.74 -6.59
CA ILE A 103 32.94 38.40 -6.00
C ILE A 103 31.99 38.36 -4.79
N ALA A 104 32.04 39.38 -3.91
CA ALA A 104 31.15 39.50 -2.76
C ALA A 104 29.68 39.64 -3.18
N ASN A 105 29.40 40.46 -4.21
CA ASN A 105 28.05 40.61 -4.76
C ASN A 105 27.52 39.29 -5.34
N LEU A 106 28.36 38.57 -6.10
CA LEU A 106 27.99 37.26 -6.64
C LEU A 106 27.72 36.25 -5.53
N HIS A 107 28.56 36.22 -4.50
CA HIS A 107 28.38 35.35 -3.34
C HIS A 107 27.06 35.63 -2.62
N ASN A 108 26.70 36.91 -2.45
CA ASN A 108 25.41 37.30 -1.90
C ASN A 108 24.24 36.84 -2.78
N GLN A 109 24.35 36.97 -4.11
CA GLN A 109 23.33 36.48 -5.04
C GLN A 109 23.17 34.96 -4.98
N ILE A 110 24.27 34.21 -4.92
CA ILE A 110 24.26 32.75 -4.71
C ILE A 110 23.57 32.44 -3.39
N GLY A 111 23.91 33.11 -2.30
CA GLY A 111 23.26 32.94 -1.00
C GLY A 111 21.75 33.21 -1.05
N THR A 112 21.31 34.28 -1.72
CA THR A 112 19.87 34.55 -1.89
C THR A 112 19.17 33.47 -2.71
N THR A 113 19.84 32.94 -3.73
CA THR A 113 19.30 31.86 -4.57
C THR A 113 19.18 30.56 -3.78
N SER A 114 20.19 30.23 -2.97
CA SER A 114 20.15 29.09 -2.06
C SER A 114 19.00 29.18 -1.07
N ASN A 115 18.77 30.35 -0.47
CA ASN A 115 17.64 30.56 0.43
C ASN A 115 16.28 30.39 -0.28
N ILE A 116 16.17 30.77 -1.56
CA ILE A 116 14.95 30.53 -2.34
C ILE A 116 14.76 29.04 -2.61
N LEU A 117 15.83 28.32 -2.98
CA LEU A 117 15.77 26.88 -3.20
C LEU A 117 15.38 26.13 -1.92
N GLU A 118 15.98 26.47 -0.79
CA GLU A 118 15.67 25.85 0.51
C GLU A 118 14.18 26.02 0.86
N ARG A 119 13.62 27.21 0.61
CA ARG A 119 12.18 27.46 0.81
C ARG A 119 11.29 26.66 -0.14
N MET A 120 11.71 26.50 -1.39
CA MET A 120 10.99 25.66 -2.35
C MET A 120 11.04 24.19 -1.95
N GLU A 121 12.20 23.71 -1.51
CA GLU A 121 12.39 22.34 -1.02
C GLU A 121 11.50 22.07 0.20
N ALA A 122 11.50 22.96 1.18
CA ALA A 122 10.63 22.87 2.35
C ALA A 122 9.15 22.80 1.95
N GLY A 123 8.71 23.67 1.02
CA GLY A 123 7.34 23.64 0.51
C GLY A 123 6.99 22.33 -0.21
N LEU A 124 7.91 21.77 -1.00
CA LEU A 124 7.72 20.48 -1.66
C LEU A 124 7.66 19.33 -0.66
N MET A 125 8.48 19.33 0.39
CA MET A 125 8.42 18.32 1.45
C MET A 125 7.09 18.37 2.20
N GLU A 126 6.56 19.56 2.49
CA GLU A 126 5.23 19.70 3.11
C GLU A 126 4.12 19.12 2.22
N ILE A 127 4.14 19.43 0.93
CA ILE A 127 3.17 18.88 -0.05
C ILE A 127 3.31 17.36 -0.15
N GLN A 128 4.54 16.85 -0.23
CA GLN A 128 4.80 15.40 -0.27
C GLN A 128 4.27 14.70 0.97
N SER A 129 4.52 15.27 2.15
CA SER A 129 4.01 14.76 3.43
C SER A 129 2.48 14.75 3.46
N ALA A 130 1.84 15.85 3.06
CA ALA A 130 0.39 15.95 2.98
C ALA A 130 -0.22 14.91 2.03
N LEU A 131 0.35 14.74 0.84
CA LEU A 131 -0.08 13.73 -0.13
C LEU A 131 0.10 12.31 0.41
N ASN A 132 1.20 12.04 1.10
CA ASN A 132 1.42 10.73 1.71
C ASN A 132 0.38 10.44 2.79
N ASN A 133 0.09 11.42 3.66
CA ASN A 133 -0.94 11.30 4.69
C ASN A 133 -2.32 11.03 4.07
N ILE A 134 -2.74 11.83 3.09
CA ILE A 134 -4.01 11.63 2.37
C ILE A 134 -4.06 10.25 1.70
N SER A 135 -2.97 9.83 1.05
CA SER A 135 -2.90 8.51 0.40
C SER A 135 -3.06 7.36 1.40
N THR A 136 -2.43 7.47 2.58
CA THR A 136 -2.61 6.49 3.65
C THR A 136 -4.04 6.49 4.17
N GLU A 137 -4.66 7.65 4.38
CA GLU A 137 -6.03 7.77 4.85
C GLU A 137 -7.02 7.15 3.85
N ILE A 138 -6.88 7.47 2.56
CA ILE A 138 -7.67 6.86 1.48
C ILE A 138 -7.54 5.34 1.52
N THR A 139 -6.32 4.82 1.65
CA THR A 139 -6.07 3.38 1.71
C THR A 139 -6.75 2.76 2.94
N THR A 140 -6.71 3.42 4.10
CA THR A 140 -7.38 2.92 5.31
C THR A 140 -8.90 2.92 5.18
N LEU A 141 -9.48 3.97 4.61
CA LEU A 141 -10.92 4.07 4.34
C LEU A 141 -11.37 3.01 3.35
N GLN A 142 -10.60 2.76 2.29
CA GLN A 142 -10.88 1.69 1.33
C GLN A 142 -10.86 0.31 2.00
N LYS A 143 -9.84 0.01 2.81
CA LYS A 143 -9.77 -1.24 3.59
C LYS A 143 -10.99 -1.40 4.50
N LYS A 144 -11.39 -0.33 5.19
CA LYS A 144 -12.57 -0.32 6.06
C LYS A 144 -13.87 -0.54 5.26
N SER A 145 -14.01 0.10 4.10
CA SER A 145 -15.17 -0.04 3.21
C SER A 145 -15.33 -1.47 2.72
N VAL A 146 -14.23 -2.10 2.28
CA VAL A 146 -14.24 -3.51 1.85
C VAL A 146 -14.60 -4.43 3.01
N SER A 147 -14.00 -4.23 4.19
CA SER A 147 -14.32 -5.01 5.38
C SER A 147 -15.80 -4.91 5.77
N MET A 148 -16.35 -3.69 5.76
CA MET A 148 -17.77 -3.46 6.05
C MET A 148 -18.67 -4.12 5.01
N SER A 149 -18.31 -4.04 3.72
CA SER A 149 -19.07 -4.71 2.65
C SER A 149 -19.13 -6.21 2.87
N VAL A 150 -18.01 -6.86 3.22
CA VAL A 150 -17.97 -8.30 3.50
C VAL A 150 -18.84 -8.64 4.71
N GLN A 151 -18.74 -7.85 5.79
CA GLN A 151 -19.58 -8.05 6.98
C GLN A 151 -21.07 -7.93 6.66
N LEU A 152 -21.45 -6.97 5.82
CA LEU A 152 -22.83 -6.79 5.38
C LEU A 152 -23.32 -7.99 4.57
N THR A 153 -22.56 -8.43 3.58
CA THR A 153 -22.91 -9.60 2.75
C THR A 153 -23.04 -10.86 3.58
N ASN A 154 -22.12 -11.08 4.53
CA ASN A 154 -22.20 -12.21 5.46
C ASN A 154 -23.48 -12.17 6.31
N ARG A 155 -23.82 -11.00 6.87
CA ARG A 155 -25.05 -10.82 7.65
C ARG A 155 -26.31 -11.02 6.80
N GLN A 156 -26.33 -10.54 5.55
CA GLN A 156 -27.45 -10.73 4.64
C GLN A 156 -27.64 -12.20 4.26
N SER A 157 -26.55 -12.92 3.97
CA SER A 157 -26.60 -14.35 3.65
C SER A 157 -27.14 -15.16 4.82
N ILE A 158 -26.63 -14.91 6.04
CA ILE A 158 -27.13 -15.58 7.26
C ILE A 158 -28.59 -15.21 7.53
N ARG A 159 -28.96 -13.93 7.38
CA ARG A 159 -30.35 -13.48 7.57
C ARG A 159 -31.30 -14.19 6.61
N ALA A 160 -30.93 -14.33 5.34
CA ALA A 160 -31.77 -15.00 4.34
C ALA A 160 -32.00 -16.48 4.73
N GLN A 161 -30.93 -17.19 5.08
CA GLN A 161 -31.01 -18.59 5.50
C GLN A 161 -31.84 -18.76 6.79
N LEU A 162 -31.63 -17.90 7.78
CA LEU A 162 -32.39 -17.93 9.03
C LEU A 162 -33.86 -17.54 8.83
N SER A 163 -34.17 -16.58 7.95
CA SER A 163 -35.55 -16.19 7.64
C SER A 163 -36.32 -17.35 7.03
N GLN A 164 -35.72 -18.00 6.02
CA GLN A 164 -36.33 -19.18 5.39
C GLN A 164 -36.56 -20.28 6.42
N PHE A 165 -35.56 -20.55 7.26
CA PHE A 165 -35.70 -21.56 8.31
C PHE A 165 -36.83 -21.24 9.31
N ILE A 166 -36.96 -19.98 9.72
CA ILE A 166 -38.03 -19.54 10.62
C ILE A 166 -39.40 -19.68 9.93
N GLU A 167 -39.54 -19.29 8.66
CA GLU A 167 -40.78 -19.44 7.89
C GLU A 167 -41.17 -20.92 7.76
N ASP A 168 -40.20 -21.80 7.50
CA ASP A 168 -40.41 -23.23 7.37
C ASP A 168 -40.86 -23.85 8.71
N MET A 169 -40.28 -23.43 9.84
CA MET A 169 -40.59 -23.97 11.17
C MET A 169 -41.77 -23.29 11.88
N ALA A 170 -42.12 -22.06 11.51
CA ALA A 170 -43.22 -21.34 12.13
C ALA A 170 -44.56 -22.01 11.80
N VAL A 171 -45.45 -22.10 12.80
CA VAL A 171 -46.82 -22.58 12.63
C VAL A 171 -47.76 -21.38 12.81
N PRO A 172 -48.32 -20.82 11.71
CA PRO A 172 -49.24 -19.70 11.80
C PRO A 172 -50.52 -20.10 12.54
N GLU A 173 -51.09 -19.19 13.34
CA GLU A 173 -52.37 -19.41 14.02
C GLU A 173 -53.52 -19.69 13.02
N GLU A 174 -53.47 -19.03 11.86
CA GLU A 174 -54.41 -19.26 10.75
C GLU A 174 -54.42 -20.72 10.29
N MET A 175 -53.24 -21.36 10.20
CA MET A 175 -53.13 -22.78 9.85
C MET A 175 -53.84 -23.66 10.89
N ILE A 176 -53.70 -23.32 12.17
CA ILE A 176 -54.34 -24.03 13.29
C ILE A 176 -55.86 -23.89 13.18
N GLN A 177 -56.35 -22.66 13.04
CA GLN A 177 -57.78 -22.36 12.93
C GLN A 177 -58.41 -23.04 11.72
N THR A 178 -57.78 -22.96 10.54
CA THR A 178 -58.29 -23.59 9.32
C THR A 178 -58.38 -25.11 9.47
N ILE A 179 -57.37 -25.77 10.03
CA ILE A 179 -57.44 -27.22 10.26
C ILE A 179 -58.53 -27.57 11.30
N MET A 180 -58.73 -26.74 12.31
CA MET A 180 -59.70 -26.96 13.39
C MET A 180 -61.15 -26.73 12.94
N GLU A 181 -61.42 -25.70 12.16
CA GLU A 181 -62.77 -25.18 11.92
C GLU A 181 -63.28 -25.50 10.51
N VAL A 182 -62.44 -25.37 9.48
CA VAL A 182 -62.86 -25.48 8.08
C VAL A 182 -63.20 -26.94 7.70
N PRO A 183 -64.31 -27.20 6.99
CA PRO A 183 -64.67 -28.54 6.56
C PRO A 183 -63.71 -29.09 5.51
N VAL A 184 -63.58 -30.42 5.47
CA VAL A 184 -62.61 -31.16 4.64
C VAL A 184 -62.82 -30.95 3.13
N THR A 185 -64.00 -30.49 2.73
CA THR A 185 -64.39 -30.24 1.34
C THR A 185 -63.80 -28.97 0.75
N GLU A 186 -63.35 -28.03 1.58
CA GLU A 186 -62.87 -26.73 1.14
C GLU A 186 -61.40 -26.77 0.71
N LYS A 187 -61.06 -25.96 -0.29
CA LYS A 187 -59.70 -25.93 -0.87
C LYS A 187 -58.67 -25.44 0.14
N GLU A 188 -59.04 -24.51 1.01
CA GLU A 188 -58.17 -23.95 2.05
C GLU A 188 -57.68 -25.03 3.02
N PHE A 189 -58.55 -25.96 3.42
CA PHE A 189 -58.18 -27.10 4.25
C PHE A 189 -57.12 -27.99 3.57
N LEU A 190 -57.28 -28.28 2.28
CA LEU A 190 -56.31 -29.07 1.52
C LEU A 190 -54.96 -28.37 1.39
N THR A 191 -54.95 -27.06 1.13
CA THR A 191 -53.71 -26.27 1.03
C THR A 191 -52.94 -26.29 2.35
N HIS A 192 -53.59 -26.00 3.47
CA HIS A 192 -52.93 -26.05 4.78
C HIS A 192 -52.58 -27.47 5.22
N LEU A 193 -53.30 -28.51 4.77
CA LEU A 193 -52.92 -29.90 5.01
C LEU A 193 -51.63 -30.28 4.27
N MET A 194 -51.47 -29.82 3.02
CA MET A 194 -50.24 -30.02 2.25
C MET A 194 -49.05 -29.31 2.91
N GLU A 195 -49.26 -28.06 3.34
CA GLU A 195 -48.26 -27.29 4.07
C GLU A 195 -47.89 -27.96 5.40
N LEU A 196 -48.87 -28.48 6.15
CA LEU A 196 -48.63 -29.23 7.40
C LEU A 196 -47.77 -30.46 7.14
N ASN A 197 -48.08 -31.21 6.08
CA ASN A 197 -47.31 -32.39 5.71
C ASN A 197 -45.87 -32.04 5.29
N HIS A 198 -45.68 -30.93 4.58
CA HIS A 198 -44.35 -30.43 4.24
C HIS A 198 -43.54 -30.08 5.49
N LYS A 199 -44.12 -29.30 6.42
CA LYS A 199 -43.49 -28.93 7.71
C LYS A 199 -43.14 -30.16 8.56
N LEU A 200 -44.02 -31.17 8.59
CA LEU A 200 -43.77 -32.45 9.28
C LEU A 200 -42.63 -33.25 8.65
N ASN A 201 -42.45 -33.21 7.33
CA ASN A 201 -41.35 -33.91 6.67
C ASN A 201 -40.02 -33.19 6.90
N LEU A 202 -40.00 -31.86 6.80
CA LEU A 202 -38.82 -31.05 7.14
C LEU A 202 -38.35 -31.34 8.58
N MET A 203 -39.28 -31.40 9.55
CA MET A 203 -38.92 -31.69 10.94
C MET A 203 -38.27 -33.08 11.10
N LYS A 204 -38.75 -34.09 10.37
CA LYS A 204 -38.15 -35.44 10.37
C LYS A 204 -36.75 -35.45 9.76
N GLU A 205 -36.54 -34.71 8.68
CA GLU A 205 -35.24 -34.62 8.00
C GLU A 205 -34.22 -33.89 8.87
N LEU A 206 -34.65 -32.81 9.52
CA LEU A 206 -33.77 -31.95 10.31
C LEU A 206 -33.40 -32.53 11.68
N ASN A 207 -34.18 -33.47 12.23
CA ASN A 207 -33.85 -34.28 13.42
C ASN A 207 -33.18 -33.48 14.57
N PHE A 208 -33.66 -32.26 14.84
CA PHE A 208 -33.17 -31.38 15.91
C PHE A 208 -33.53 -31.94 17.29
N LYS A 209 -32.74 -32.89 17.79
CA LYS A 209 -32.98 -33.53 19.09
C LYS A 209 -32.57 -32.68 20.29
N GLU A 210 -31.81 -31.60 20.09
CA GLU A 210 -31.15 -30.88 21.18
C GLU A 210 -31.79 -29.52 21.55
N SER A 211 -32.69 -28.97 20.74
CA SER A 211 -33.33 -27.67 21.02
C SER A 211 -34.74 -27.83 21.60
N LYS A 212 -35.03 -27.16 22.73
CA LYS A 212 -36.35 -27.14 23.36
C LYS A 212 -37.44 -26.58 22.43
N SER A 213 -37.15 -25.49 21.72
CA SER A 213 -38.09 -24.88 20.77
C SER A 213 -38.48 -25.82 19.63
N SER A 214 -37.57 -26.68 19.19
CA SER A 214 -37.87 -27.68 18.17
C SER A 214 -38.81 -28.78 18.69
N GLN A 215 -38.72 -29.12 19.98
CA GLN A 215 -39.61 -30.10 20.62
C GLN A 215 -41.02 -29.52 20.75
N ASP A 216 -41.14 -28.26 21.16
CA ASP A 216 -42.43 -27.57 21.29
C ASP A 216 -43.17 -27.50 19.94
N ILE A 217 -42.47 -27.11 18.87
CA ILE A 217 -43.05 -27.05 17.51
C ILE A 217 -43.45 -28.46 17.03
N SER A 218 -42.59 -29.46 17.27
CA SER A 218 -42.87 -30.86 16.91
C SER A 218 -44.14 -31.37 17.58
N GLU A 219 -44.33 -31.07 18.87
CA GLU A 219 -45.53 -31.45 19.61
C GLU A 219 -46.79 -30.80 19.02
N VAL A 220 -46.73 -29.50 18.70
CA VAL A 220 -47.85 -28.77 18.08
C VAL A 220 -48.21 -29.36 16.72
N LEU A 221 -47.23 -29.55 15.83
CA LEU A 221 -47.45 -30.15 14.51
C LEU A 221 -48.05 -31.56 14.60
N PHE A 222 -47.61 -32.37 15.57
CA PHE A 222 -48.14 -33.71 15.78
C PHE A 222 -49.59 -33.69 16.28
N LYS A 223 -49.95 -32.76 17.17
CA LYS A 223 -51.34 -32.54 17.62
C LYS A 223 -52.23 -32.13 16.45
N LEU A 224 -51.78 -31.19 15.61
CA LEU A 224 -52.51 -30.80 14.40
C LEU A 224 -52.72 -31.98 13.45
N LYS A 225 -51.68 -32.80 13.25
CA LYS A 225 -51.78 -34.02 12.42
C LYS A 225 -52.85 -34.98 12.92
N ILE A 226 -52.88 -35.27 14.23
CA ILE A 226 -53.89 -36.16 14.82
C ILE A 226 -55.29 -35.60 14.58
N LYS A 227 -55.47 -34.29 14.78
CA LYS A 227 -56.76 -33.63 14.59
C LYS A 227 -57.22 -33.67 13.13
N ALA A 228 -56.34 -33.34 12.20
CA ALA A 228 -56.63 -33.40 10.76
C ALA A 228 -57.02 -34.83 10.32
N MET A 229 -56.28 -35.84 10.78
CA MET A 229 -56.57 -37.25 10.51
C MET A 229 -57.93 -37.68 11.09
N SER A 230 -58.28 -37.20 12.28
CA SER A 230 -59.59 -37.47 12.89
C SER A 230 -60.72 -36.88 12.04
N LYS A 231 -60.60 -35.64 11.58
CA LYS A 231 -61.55 -35.00 10.67
C LYS A 231 -61.70 -35.76 9.35
N LEU A 232 -60.59 -36.10 8.70
CA LEU A 232 -60.57 -36.88 7.46
C LEU A 232 -61.26 -38.23 7.63
N ARG A 233 -61.02 -38.92 8.75
CA ARG A 233 -61.67 -40.19 9.06
C ARG A 233 -63.18 -40.06 9.18
N VAL A 234 -63.66 -39.05 9.90
CA VAL A 234 -65.11 -38.79 10.05
C VAL A 234 -65.74 -38.54 8.68
N TYR A 235 -65.13 -37.68 7.88
CA TYR A 235 -65.60 -37.39 6.53
C TYR A 235 -65.62 -38.64 5.63
N CYS A 236 -64.55 -39.43 5.59
CA CYS A 236 -64.52 -40.67 4.82
C CYS A 236 -65.61 -41.65 5.27
N MET A 237 -65.85 -41.78 6.58
CA MET A 237 -66.94 -42.62 7.10
C MET A 237 -68.30 -42.12 6.63
N GLU A 238 -68.57 -40.82 6.73
CA GLU A 238 -69.82 -40.22 6.24
C GLU A 238 -70.04 -40.49 4.75
N GLN A 239 -68.99 -40.36 3.92
CA GLN A 239 -69.11 -40.66 2.50
C GLN A 239 -69.39 -42.14 2.25
N ILE A 240 -68.72 -43.06 2.96
CA ILE A 240 -69.01 -44.50 2.88
C ILE A 240 -70.47 -44.80 3.28
N TYR A 241 -70.99 -44.14 4.31
CA TYR A 241 -72.39 -44.31 4.72
C TYR A 241 -73.38 -43.80 3.66
N LYS A 242 -73.07 -42.70 2.97
CA LYS A 242 -73.91 -42.21 1.86
C LYS A 242 -73.93 -43.18 0.69
N PHE A 243 -72.82 -43.85 0.38
CA PHE A 243 -72.76 -44.88 -0.67
C PHE A 243 -73.40 -46.22 -0.29
N ARG A 244 -73.69 -46.45 0.99
CA ARG A 244 -74.37 -47.67 1.47
C ARG A 244 -75.90 -47.58 1.36
N LYS A 245 -76.46 -46.39 1.11
CA LYS A 245 -77.90 -46.15 0.94
C LYS A 245 -78.25 -46.12 -0.55
#